data_AF-A0A7C5R685-F1
#
_entry.id   AF-A0A7C5R685-F1
#
_cell.length_a   1.000
_cell.length_b   1.000
_cell.length_c   1.000
_cell.angle_alpha   90.00
_cell.angle_beta   90.00
_cell.angle_gamma   90.00
#
_symmetry.space_group_name_H-M   'P 1'
#
loop_
_entity.id
_entity.type
_entity.pdbx_description
1 polymer ?
#
loop_
_entity_poly.entity_id
_entity_poly.type
_entity_poly.pdbx_seq_one_letter_code
_entity_poly.pdbx_strand_id
1 'polypeptide(L)'
;MKKLIFLSIVFLPALLAAQRVVVSDEISIRDDVSYYLLDDRRGNLLFFHDLGTRFEVQGLDEHLRQQWEKDIELDKKRPEIVDVTSVGGDFCVLYTFRDRGKTILKAHRYNPGANLVDSVTIKNFGSVFHKPDFEVEYSQDGRIALLWSVEDHEKITAMAFHLGQMKLLWEREIIPDNFIYARDFSQLLVDNNGNMYLVLEKANRRARQKEHHLEILECRGEEAGQLKRYTVDMQGHLTYDVLFKFDNLNRSLVAGGLYGDDNTASANGLFFLSIAHDNPNQQVLKFHPFEKDFVNILLEKNRNKNKGLTEVKVQEIVLRRDGGILLVGELAKEFVRGGSTSAYQGRTGIRPIVDYYYDDLFLVSLHPDGALHWKNILHKKQYSQDDAAVYSSYFLVKTPSALRFVFNDEVKYQNTVSEYIVRGNGEYDRNAVMNTEQKDLSIRFRDGVQISAHSFIAPSERRHKVKVVKVEFAPPGEGGWGVETGN
;
A
#
# COMPACT_ATOMS: atom_id res chain seq x y z
N MET A 1 -63.70 34.91 27.06
CA MET A 1 -63.08 33.79 26.31
C MET A 1 -61.87 34.31 25.55
N LYS A 2 -60.65 34.06 26.03
CA LYS A 2 -59.41 34.20 25.25
C LYS A 2 -58.57 32.97 25.57
N LYS A 3 -58.41 32.07 24.60
CA LYS A 3 -57.56 30.88 24.70
C LYS A 3 -56.12 31.32 24.43
N LEU A 4 -55.24 31.19 25.41
CA LEU A 4 -53.80 31.18 25.19
C LEU A 4 -53.41 29.77 24.73
N ILE A 5 -52.83 29.66 23.54
CA ILE A 5 -52.18 28.44 23.06
C ILE A 5 -50.71 28.55 23.44
N PHE A 6 -50.25 27.68 24.34
CA PHE A 6 -48.84 27.52 24.66
C PHE A 6 -48.24 26.54 23.65
N LEU A 7 -47.33 27.02 22.80
CA LEU A 7 -46.61 26.19 21.84
C LEU A 7 -45.30 25.73 22.49
N SER A 8 -45.25 24.48 22.92
CA SER A 8 -44.04 23.84 23.44
C SER A 8 -43.13 23.46 22.28
N ILE A 9 -42.04 24.22 22.07
CA ILE A 9 -40.98 23.85 21.13
C ILE A 9 -40.13 22.77 21.81
N VAL A 10 -40.28 21.52 21.36
CA VAL A 10 -39.40 20.41 21.72
C VAL A 10 -38.14 20.53 20.86
N PHE A 11 -37.03 20.97 21.46
CA PHE A 11 -35.70 20.82 20.86
C PHE A 11 -35.30 19.35 20.97
N LEU A 12 -35.43 18.59 19.86
CA LEU A 12 -34.68 17.34 19.72
C LEU A 12 -33.20 17.72 19.51
N PRO A 13 -32.24 17.20 20.29
CA PRO A 13 -30.84 17.32 19.94
C PRO A 13 -30.60 16.51 18.67
N ALA A 14 -30.32 17.20 17.56
CA ALA A 14 -29.71 16.54 16.42
C ALA A 14 -28.33 16.07 16.88
N LEU A 15 -28.11 14.75 16.91
CA LEU A 15 -26.79 14.18 17.07
C LEU A 15 -25.97 14.66 15.87
N LEU A 16 -25.13 15.66 16.10
CA LEU A 16 -24.15 16.08 15.11
C LEU A 16 -23.08 14.98 15.06
N ALA A 17 -23.09 14.19 13.98
CA ALA A 17 -22.01 13.25 13.74
C ALA A 17 -20.79 14.05 13.29
N ALA A 18 -19.91 14.37 14.25
CA ALA A 18 -18.61 14.94 13.96
C ALA A 18 -17.59 13.83 13.66
N GLN A 19 -16.59 14.17 12.86
CA GLN A 19 -15.39 13.34 12.74
C GLN A 19 -14.72 13.24 14.12
N ARG A 20 -14.33 12.02 14.51
CA ARG A 20 -13.65 11.76 15.78
C ARG A 20 -12.21 11.35 15.52
N VAL A 21 -11.29 11.94 16.28
CA VAL A 21 -9.88 11.54 16.30
C VAL A 21 -9.51 11.09 17.70
N VAL A 22 -8.92 9.90 17.81
CA VAL A 22 -8.44 9.32 19.06
C VAL A 22 -6.96 9.04 18.92
N VAL A 23 -6.19 9.29 19.97
CA VAL A 23 -4.74 9.06 20.02
C VAL A 23 -4.44 8.19 21.23
N SER A 24 -3.64 7.14 21.05
CA SER A 24 -3.20 6.27 22.14
C SER A 24 -2.22 6.99 23.07
N ASP A 25 -1.98 6.37 24.23
CA ASP A 25 -0.79 6.67 25.02
C ASP A 25 0.50 6.32 24.25
N GLU A 26 1.64 6.81 24.74
CA GLU A 26 2.94 6.56 24.14
C GLU A 26 3.42 5.13 24.41
N ILE A 27 3.67 4.39 23.33
CA ILE A 27 4.30 3.07 23.35
C ILE A 27 5.79 3.25 23.05
N SER A 28 6.66 2.79 23.95
CA SER A 28 8.11 2.88 23.75
C SER A 28 8.59 1.76 22.82
N ILE A 29 9.35 2.13 21.80
CA ILE A 29 10.00 1.21 20.85
C ILE A 29 11.53 1.37 20.93
N ARG A 30 12.29 0.44 20.36
CA ARG A 30 13.75 0.60 20.12
C ARG A 30 14.00 0.72 18.62
N ASP A 31 15.15 1.27 18.23
CA ASP A 31 15.49 1.50 16.81
C ASP A 31 15.63 0.24 15.96
N ASP A 32 15.94 -0.90 16.59
CA ASP A 32 16.22 -2.18 15.95
C ASP A 32 15.02 -3.14 15.91
N VAL A 33 13.82 -2.61 16.17
CA VAL A 33 12.62 -3.39 16.46
C VAL A 33 11.48 -3.01 15.51
N SER A 34 10.77 -4.02 15.00
CA SER A 34 9.57 -3.85 14.17
C SER A 34 8.28 -3.94 15.01
N TYR A 35 7.23 -3.28 14.52
CA TYR A 35 5.88 -3.39 15.10
C TYR A 35 4.83 -3.50 13.99
N TYR A 36 3.68 -4.08 14.34
CA TYR A 36 2.56 -4.26 13.42
C TYR A 36 1.26 -3.87 14.12
N LEU A 37 0.41 -3.13 13.40
CA LEU A 37 -0.92 -2.77 13.85
C LEU A 37 -1.94 -3.72 13.22
N LEU A 38 -2.72 -4.42 14.05
CA LEU A 38 -3.61 -5.51 13.62
C LEU A 38 -5.03 -5.24 14.12
N ASP A 39 -6.02 -5.40 13.25
CA ASP A 39 -7.45 -5.26 13.59
C ASP A 39 -8.07 -6.60 13.95
N ASP A 40 -8.81 -6.66 15.06
CA ASP A 40 -9.50 -7.87 15.51
C ASP A 40 -10.90 -8.05 14.88
N ARG A 41 -11.32 -7.10 14.03
CA ARG A 41 -12.66 -7.00 13.40
C ARG A 41 -13.82 -6.82 14.37
N ARG A 42 -13.54 -6.59 15.66
CA ARG A 42 -14.51 -6.30 16.72
C ARG A 42 -14.38 -4.87 17.24
N GLY A 43 -13.49 -4.08 16.62
CA GLY A 43 -13.25 -2.68 16.95
C GLY A 43 -12.07 -2.46 17.89
N ASN A 44 -11.41 -3.52 18.36
CA ASN A 44 -10.17 -3.43 19.13
C ASN A 44 -8.96 -3.50 18.20
N LEU A 45 -7.85 -2.99 18.69
CA LEU A 45 -6.58 -3.05 17.98
C LEU A 45 -5.59 -3.91 18.74
N LEU A 46 -4.76 -4.65 18.02
CA LEU A 46 -3.59 -5.31 18.57
C LEU A 46 -2.33 -4.60 18.07
N PHE A 47 -1.43 -4.28 19.00
CA PHE A 47 -0.10 -3.79 18.71
C PHE A 47 0.88 -4.95 18.92
N PHE A 48 1.39 -5.51 17.84
CA PHE A 48 2.45 -6.53 17.89
C PHE A 48 3.82 -5.85 17.92
N HIS A 49 4.71 -6.30 18.79
CA HIS A 49 6.02 -5.73 18.98
C HIS A 49 7.11 -6.82 19.01
N ASP A 50 8.09 -6.73 18.12
CA ASP A 50 9.26 -7.60 18.10
C ASP A 50 10.40 -7.03 18.95
N LEU A 51 10.44 -7.32 20.25
CA LEU A 51 11.49 -6.81 21.15
C LEU A 51 12.86 -7.50 20.96
N GLY A 52 13.08 -8.20 19.84
CA GLY A 52 14.31 -8.89 19.43
C GLY A 52 14.62 -10.18 20.21
N THR A 53 14.29 -10.21 21.50
CA THR A 53 14.47 -11.38 22.38
C THR A 53 13.16 -12.02 22.83
N ARG A 54 12.06 -11.29 22.71
CA ARG A 54 10.69 -11.74 23.00
C ARG A 54 9.72 -11.01 22.06
N PHE A 55 8.53 -11.55 21.90
CA PHE A 55 7.47 -10.96 21.09
C PHE A 55 6.30 -10.64 22.01
N GLU A 56 5.80 -9.42 21.92
CA GLU A 56 4.76 -8.91 22.81
C GLU A 56 3.56 -8.47 21.97
N VAL A 57 2.36 -8.69 22.50
CA VAL A 57 1.12 -8.20 21.91
C VAL A 57 0.38 -7.39 22.96
N GLN A 58 0.01 -6.17 22.62
CA GLN A 58 -0.83 -5.31 23.45
C GLN A 58 -2.21 -5.20 22.83
N GLY A 59 -3.26 -5.43 23.62
CA GLY A 59 -4.63 -5.21 23.20
C GLY A 59 -5.12 -3.83 23.59
N LEU A 60 -5.53 -3.04 22.61
CA LEU A 60 -6.08 -1.70 22.79
C LEU A 60 -7.59 -1.70 22.51
N ASP A 61 -8.37 -1.03 23.36
CA ASP A 61 -9.80 -0.87 23.13
C ASP A 61 -10.11 0.12 21.97
N GLU A 62 -11.39 0.32 21.68
CA GLU A 62 -11.85 1.26 20.64
C GLU A 62 -11.43 2.72 20.87
N HIS A 63 -11.02 3.07 22.10
CA HIS A 63 -10.49 4.37 22.49
C HIS A 63 -8.95 4.38 22.58
N LEU A 64 -8.31 3.34 22.05
CA LEU A 64 -6.86 3.14 22.03
C LEU A 64 -6.21 3.07 23.42
N ARG A 65 -6.96 2.65 24.45
CA ARG A 65 -6.42 2.41 25.79
C ARG A 65 -5.99 0.96 25.91
N GLN A 66 -4.79 0.74 26.46
CA GLN A 66 -4.28 -0.60 26.72
C GLN A 66 -5.14 -1.32 27.76
N GLN A 67 -5.67 -2.48 27.36
CA GLN A 67 -6.48 -3.36 28.21
C GLN A 67 -5.66 -4.51 28.78
N TRP A 68 -4.72 -5.02 28.00
CA TRP A 68 -3.85 -6.12 28.39
C TRP A 68 -2.57 -6.11 27.54
N GLU A 69 -1.57 -6.83 28.03
CA GLU A 69 -0.30 -7.09 27.37
C GLU A 69 0.07 -8.55 27.59
N LYS A 70 0.65 -9.19 26.56
CA LYS A 70 1.01 -10.60 26.62
C LYS A 70 2.22 -10.91 25.76
N ASP A 71 3.20 -11.59 26.35
CA ASP A 71 4.30 -12.21 25.61
C ASP A 71 3.79 -13.46 24.86
N ILE A 72 4.20 -13.61 23.59
CA ILE A 72 4.02 -14.84 22.82
C ILE A 72 5.36 -15.54 22.62
N GLU A 73 5.33 -16.87 22.70
CA GLU A 73 6.49 -17.70 22.44
C GLU A 73 6.46 -18.23 21.00
N LEU A 74 7.58 -18.01 20.29
CA LEU A 74 7.87 -18.59 18.99
C LEU A 74 8.93 -19.70 19.15
N ASP A 75 9.13 -20.50 18.10
CA ASP A 75 10.05 -21.63 18.17
C ASP A 75 11.53 -21.19 18.28
N LYS A 76 12.24 -21.76 19.26
CA LYS A 76 13.70 -21.63 19.47
C LYS A 76 14.14 -20.21 19.86
N LYS A 77 15.45 -20.04 20.11
CA LYS A 77 16.00 -18.86 20.79
C LYS A 77 16.17 -17.61 19.91
N ARG A 78 15.92 -17.66 18.60
CA ARG A 78 16.06 -16.53 17.64
C ARG A 78 15.21 -16.76 16.40
N PRO A 79 13.87 -16.73 16.52
CA PRO A 79 13.03 -16.66 15.35
C PRO A 79 13.13 -15.27 14.72
N GLU A 80 13.03 -15.21 13.41
CA GLU A 80 13.05 -13.97 12.62
C GLU A 80 11.69 -13.84 11.95
N ILE A 81 10.98 -12.76 12.28
CA ILE A 81 9.68 -12.44 11.70
C ILE A 81 9.84 -12.24 10.19
N VAL A 82 9.00 -12.94 9.43
CA VAL A 82 8.81 -12.69 8.00
C VAL A 82 7.72 -11.65 7.84
N ASP A 83 6.55 -11.87 8.46
CA ASP A 83 5.48 -10.88 8.48
C ASP A 83 4.41 -11.19 9.55
N VAL A 84 3.57 -10.21 9.90
CA VAL A 84 2.43 -10.36 10.81
C VAL A 84 1.19 -9.70 10.23
N THR A 85 0.08 -10.44 10.17
CA THR A 85 -1.16 -9.94 9.53
C THR A 85 -2.44 -10.40 10.24
N SER A 86 -3.53 -9.68 10.01
CA SER A 86 -4.86 -10.01 10.52
C SER A 86 -5.59 -10.97 9.58
N VAL A 87 -6.22 -12.03 10.10
CA VAL A 87 -6.99 -13.01 9.32
C VAL A 87 -8.25 -13.45 10.06
N GLY A 88 -9.42 -13.09 9.53
CA GLY A 88 -10.71 -13.57 10.08
C GLY A 88 -10.99 -13.15 11.53
N GLY A 89 -10.37 -12.06 12.01
CA GLY A 89 -10.43 -11.59 13.39
C GLY A 89 -9.34 -12.18 14.29
N ASP A 90 -8.67 -13.26 13.85
CA ASP A 90 -7.41 -13.73 14.43
C ASP A 90 -6.23 -12.96 13.80
N PHE A 91 -5.01 -13.25 14.24
CA PHE A 91 -3.80 -12.80 13.54
C PHE A 91 -2.82 -13.95 13.32
N CYS A 92 -2.03 -13.85 12.25
CA CYS A 92 -0.99 -14.81 11.90
C CYS A 92 0.38 -14.17 11.99
N VAL A 93 1.33 -14.92 12.55
CA VAL A 93 2.76 -14.60 12.58
C VAL A 93 3.46 -15.59 11.67
N LEU A 94 4.04 -15.08 10.57
CA LEU A 94 4.91 -15.82 9.66
C LEU A 94 6.34 -15.56 10.08
N TYR A 95 7.12 -16.61 10.32
CA TYR A 95 8.49 -16.46 10.79
C TYR A 95 9.36 -17.64 10.38
N THR A 96 10.66 -17.41 10.43
CA THR A 96 11.67 -18.44 10.22
C THR A 96 12.47 -18.67 11.47
N PHE A 97 12.96 -19.89 11.67
CA PHE A 97 13.89 -20.19 12.74
C PHE A 97 14.85 -21.31 12.34
N ARG A 98 15.94 -21.46 13.10
CA ARG A 98 16.91 -22.54 12.91
C ARG A 98 16.71 -23.65 13.93
N ASP A 99 16.61 -24.89 13.46
CA ASP A 99 16.64 -26.10 14.29
C ASP A 99 17.66 -27.12 13.77
N ARG A 100 18.65 -27.44 14.60
CA ARG A 100 19.74 -28.38 14.28
C ARG A 100 20.41 -28.09 12.92
N GLY A 101 20.66 -26.81 12.63
CA GLY A 101 21.27 -26.34 11.39
C GLY A 101 20.33 -26.23 10.18
N LYS A 102 19.05 -26.61 10.33
CA LYS A 102 18.05 -26.48 9.27
C LYS A 102 17.26 -25.20 9.42
N THR A 103 16.97 -24.52 8.31
CA THR A 103 16.08 -23.36 8.25
C THR A 103 14.65 -23.83 8.03
N ILE A 104 13.72 -23.38 8.90
CA ILE A 104 12.31 -23.75 8.87
C ILE A 104 11.47 -22.48 8.77
N LEU A 105 10.52 -22.45 7.85
CA LEU A 105 9.47 -21.43 7.75
C LEU A 105 8.19 -21.97 8.37
N LYS A 106 7.58 -21.17 9.25
CA LYS A 106 6.45 -21.57 10.08
C LYS A 106 5.41 -20.46 10.17
N ALA A 107 4.17 -20.84 10.35
CA ALA A 107 3.06 -19.95 10.64
C ALA A 107 2.46 -20.32 12.00
N HIS A 108 2.25 -19.31 12.84
CA HIS A 108 1.41 -19.41 14.03
C HIS A 108 0.18 -18.55 13.84
N ARG A 109 -1.00 -19.08 14.18
CA ARG A 109 -2.24 -18.30 14.26
C ARG A 109 -2.65 -18.13 15.71
N TYR A 110 -3.00 -16.91 16.08
CA TYR A 110 -3.42 -16.53 17.42
C TYR A 110 -4.80 -15.88 17.39
N ASN A 111 -5.60 -16.12 18.43
CA ASN A 111 -6.85 -15.41 18.63
C ASN A 111 -6.59 -13.97 19.12
N PRO A 112 -7.62 -13.08 19.17
CA PRO A 112 -7.44 -11.71 19.64
C PRO A 112 -6.77 -11.57 21.01
N GLY A 113 -6.93 -12.54 21.92
CA GLY A 113 -6.28 -12.54 23.23
C GLY A 113 -4.83 -13.07 23.22
N ALA A 114 -4.19 -13.10 22.04
CA ALA A 114 -2.84 -13.63 21.82
C ALA A 114 -2.65 -15.06 22.37
N ASN A 115 -3.66 -15.92 22.24
CA ASN A 115 -3.54 -17.35 22.52
C ASN A 115 -3.33 -18.11 21.22
N LEU A 116 -2.35 -19.01 21.19
CA LEU A 116 -2.05 -19.83 20.02
C LEU A 116 -3.25 -20.74 19.71
N VAL A 117 -3.78 -20.59 18.51
CA VAL A 117 -4.90 -21.38 17.96
C VAL A 117 -4.39 -22.51 17.09
N ASP A 118 -3.39 -22.22 16.25
CA ASP A 118 -2.86 -23.19 15.29
C ASP A 118 -1.38 -22.89 14.98
N SER A 119 -0.63 -23.91 14.57
CA SER A 119 0.80 -23.87 14.34
C SER A 119 1.18 -24.87 13.25
N VAL A 120 1.69 -24.38 12.12
CA VAL A 120 2.02 -25.21 10.96
C VAL A 120 3.40 -24.85 10.40
N THR A 121 4.23 -25.88 10.21
CA THR A 121 5.45 -25.75 9.40
C THR A 121 5.05 -25.62 7.93
N ILE A 122 5.30 -24.45 7.34
CA ILE A 122 5.02 -24.21 5.92
C ILE A 122 6.04 -24.98 5.07
N LYS A 123 7.34 -24.82 5.37
CA LYS A 123 8.42 -25.45 4.62
C LYS A 123 9.67 -25.65 5.47
N ASN A 124 10.36 -26.77 5.24
CA ASN A 124 11.69 -27.04 5.78
C ASN A 124 12.71 -26.95 4.64
N PHE A 125 13.55 -25.93 4.67
CA PHE A 125 14.58 -25.70 3.65
C PHE A 125 15.82 -26.57 3.86
N GLY A 126 15.91 -27.29 4.98
CA GLY A 126 17.10 -28.03 5.34
C GLY A 126 18.27 -27.08 5.64
N SER A 127 19.49 -27.60 5.47
CA SER A 127 20.71 -26.84 5.69
C SER A 127 21.03 -25.99 4.46
N VAL A 128 20.55 -24.75 4.47
CA VAL A 128 20.85 -23.76 3.42
C VAL A 128 22.03 -22.88 3.82
N PHE A 129 22.89 -22.54 2.86
CA PHE A 129 24.02 -21.63 3.09
C PHE A 129 23.54 -20.19 3.29
N HIS A 130 22.61 -19.74 2.44
CA HIS A 130 21.88 -18.50 2.60
C HIS A 130 20.42 -18.80 2.95
N LYS A 131 19.92 -18.15 4.01
CA LYS A 131 18.50 -18.19 4.34
C LYS A 131 17.75 -17.42 3.24
N PRO A 132 16.63 -17.93 2.70
CA PRO A 132 15.78 -17.15 1.80
C PRO A 132 15.24 -15.91 2.51
N ASP A 133 15.36 -14.76 1.87
CA ASP A 133 14.73 -13.52 2.29
C ASP A 133 13.36 -13.42 1.60
N PHE A 134 12.30 -13.52 2.39
CA PHE A 134 10.93 -13.64 1.87
C PHE A 134 10.27 -12.26 1.81
N GLU A 135 9.71 -11.95 0.66
CA GLU A 135 8.67 -10.94 0.50
C GLU A 135 7.29 -11.63 0.59
N VAL A 136 6.28 -10.92 1.08
CA VAL A 136 4.93 -11.44 1.28
C VAL A 136 3.91 -10.53 0.61
N GLU A 137 3.09 -11.12 -0.26
CA GLU A 137 1.96 -10.45 -0.91
C GLU A 137 0.66 -11.07 -0.44
N TYR A 138 -0.35 -10.26 -0.12
CA TYR A 138 -1.64 -10.75 0.35
C TYR A 138 -2.72 -10.68 -0.72
N SER A 139 -3.59 -11.69 -0.76
CA SER A 139 -4.82 -11.63 -1.56
C SER A 139 -5.71 -10.47 -1.08
N GLN A 140 -6.57 -9.98 -1.98
CA GLN A 140 -7.47 -8.85 -1.69
C GLN A 140 -8.34 -9.07 -0.43
N ASP A 141 -8.74 -10.31 -0.16
CA ASP A 141 -9.53 -10.68 1.02
C ASP A 141 -8.70 -11.00 2.27
N GLY A 142 -7.37 -10.92 2.17
CA GLY A 142 -6.41 -11.18 3.25
C GLY A 142 -6.32 -12.64 3.69
N ARG A 143 -6.81 -13.61 2.90
CA ARG A 143 -6.82 -15.03 3.29
C ARG A 143 -5.62 -15.81 2.78
N ILE A 144 -5.02 -15.37 1.68
CA ILE A 144 -3.85 -16.01 1.08
C ILE A 144 -2.64 -15.09 1.27
N ALA A 145 -1.55 -15.67 1.76
CA ALA A 145 -0.23 -15.08 1.73
C ALA A 145 0.59 -15.76 0.63
N LEU A 146 1.09 -14.99 -0.33
CA LEU A 146 2.05 -15.43 -1.32
C LEU A 146 3.44 -15.04 -0.83
N LEU A 147 4.16 -16.03 -0.30
CA LEU A 147 5.55 -15.85 0.13
C LEU A 147 6.46 -16.14 -1.05
N TRP A 148 7.39 -15.25 -1.35
CA TRP A 148 8.31 -15.43 -2.45
C TRP A 148 9.69 -14.86 -2.16
N SER A 149 10.71 -15.38 -2.85
CA SER A 149 12.09 -14.95 -2.71
C SER A 149 12.83 -15.11 -4.03
N VAL A 150 13.82 -14.26 -4.28
CA VAL A 150 14.72 -14.40 -5.43
C VAL A 150 16.05 -14.96 -4.97
N GLU A 151 16.42 -16.11 -5.54
CA GLU A 151 17.69 -16.78 -5.33
C GLU A 151 18.63 -16.53 -6.53
N ASP A 152 19.89 -16.17 -6.24
CA ASP A 152 20.94 -15.94 -7.24
C ASP A 152 20.58 -14.96 -8.37
N HIS A 153 19.64 -14.03 -8.12
CA HIS A 153 19.11 -13.05 -9.09
C HIS A 153 18.43 -13.64 -10.35
N GLU A 154 18.22 -14.96 -10.42
CA GLU A 154 17.71 -15.65 -11.60
C GLU A 154 16.52 -16.57 -11.31
N LYS A 155 16.44 -17.12 -10.09
CA LYS A 155 15.41 -18.09 -9.70
C LYS A 155 14.44 -17.47 -8.70
N ILE A 156 13.15 -17.55 -8.99
CA ILE A 156 12.09 -17.10 -8.09
C ILE A 156 11.46 -18.33 -7.44
N THR A 157 11.49 -18.40 -6.11
CA THR A 157 10.75 -19.39 -5.32
C THR A 157 9.49 -18.73 -4.80
N ALA A 158 8.32 -19.31 -5.03
CA ALA A 158 7.02 -18.76 -4.61
C ALA A 158 6.12 -19.83 -3.99
N MET A 159 5.34 -19.45 -2.98
CA MET A 159 4.46 -20.33 -2.21
C MET A 159 3.16 -19.60 -1.85
N ALA A 160 2.00 -20.15 -2.25
CA ALA A 160 0.72 -19.66 -1.75
C ALA A 160 0.30 -20.41 -0.49
N PHE A 161 0.07 -19.69 0.60
CA PHE A 161 -0.34 -20.23 1.90
C PHE A 161 -1.69 -19.64 2.33
N HIS A 162 -2.65 -20.51 2.61
CA HIS A 162 -3.95 -20.08 3.12
C HIS A 162 -3.87 -19.89 4.65
N LEU A 163 -3.93 -18.64 5.09
CA LEU A 163 -3.79 -18.21 6.50
C LEU A 163 -4.92 -18.74 7.39
N GLY A 164 -6.17 -18.67 6.91
CA GLY A 164 -7.33 -19.17 7.67
C GLY A 164 -7.44 -20.70 7.76
N GLN A 165 -6.89 -21.45 6.81
CA GLN A 165 -6.87 -22.92 6.82
C GLN A 165 -5.54 -23.47 7.34
N MET A 166 -4.55 -22.60 7.56
CA MET A 166 -3.18 -22.95 7.93
C MET A 166 -2.59 -24.01 6.99
N LYS A 167 -2.78 -23.83 5.67
CA LYS A 167 -2.45 -24.84 4.65
C LYS A 167 -1.64 -24.23 3.51
N LEU A 168 -0.51 -24.86 3.19
CA LEU A 168 0.21 -24.60 1.94
C LEU A 168 -0.64 -25.09 0.77
N LEU A 169 -0.98 -24.18 -0.14
CA LEU A 169 -1.77 -24.50 -1.33
C LEU A 169 -0.88 -25.09 -2.43
N TRP A 170 0.26 -24.45 -2.67
CA TRP A 170 1.27 -24.90 -3.64
C TRP A 170 2.61 -24.19 -3.41
N GLU A 171 3.65 -24.75 -4.02
CA GLU A 171 5.00 -24.21 -4.05
C GLU A 171 5.57 -24.35 -5.47
N ARG A 172 6.34 -23.35 -5.93
CA ARG A 172 7.03 -23.35 -7.21
C ARG A 172 8.40 -22.71 -7.16
N GLU A 173 9.29 -23.26 -7.98
CA GLU A 173 10.47 -22.57 -8.47
C GLU A 173 10.23 -22.17 -9.93
N ILE A 174 10.59 -20.94 -10.28
CA ILE A 174 10.38 -20.33 -11.58
C ILE A 174 11.72 -19.75 -12.02
N ILE A 175 12.18 -20.12 -13.21
CA ILE A 175 13.39 -19.56 -13.84
C ILE A 175 12.93 -18.91 -15.14
N PRO A 176 12.62 -17.60 -15.15
CA PRO A 176 12.18 -16.93 -16.36
C PRO A 176 13.32 -16.83 -17.38
N ASP A 177 12.98 -16.87 -18.66
CA ASP A 177 13.97 -16.87 -19.73
C ASP A 177 14.70 -15.52 -19.83
N ASN A 178 16.04 -15.56 -19.90
CA ASN A 178 16.92 -14.38 -19.98
C ASN A 178 16.59 -13.29 -18.95
N PHE A 179 16.25 -13.72 -17.74
CA PHE A 179 15.79 -12.86 -16.65
C PHE A 179 16.93 -12.10 -15.99
N ILE A 180 16.72 -10.80 -15.77
CA ILE A 180 17.57 -10.01 -14.88
C ILE A 180 16.63 -9.32 -13.88
N TYR A 181 16.66 -9.75 -12.61
CA TYR A 181 15.74 -9.26 -11.58
C TYR A 181 15.63 -7.73 -11.55
N ALA A 182 16.76 -7.02 -11.44
CA ALA A 182 16.80 -5.56 -11.35
C ALA A 182 16.33 -4.80 -12.61
N ARG A 183 16.09 -5.48 -13.74
CA ARG A 183 15.69 -4.87 -15.02
C ARG A 183 14.31 -5.32 -15.47
N ASP A 184 14.01 -6.60 -15.31
CA ASP A 184 12.84 -7.24 -15.91
C ASP A 184 11.71 -7.42 -14.90
N PHE A 185 11.97 -7.52 -13.59
CA PHE A 185 10.91 -7.72 -12.61
C PHE A 185 10.05 -6.45 -12.50
N SER A 186 8.74 -6.61 -12.65
CA SER A 186 7.77 -5.52 -12.49
C SER A 186 6.95 -5.72 -11.21
N GLN A 187 6.21 -6.84 -11.13
CA GLN A 187 5.38 -7.14 -9.95
C GLN A 187 5.07 -8.63 -9.85
N LEU A 188 4.81 -9.10 -8.63
CA LEU A 188 4.29 -10.44 -8.37
C LEU A 188 3.03 -10.30 -7.50
N LEU A 189 1.97 -11.01 -7.87
CA LEU A 189 0.61 -10.81 -7.36
C LEU A 189 -0.06 -12.14 -7.02
N VAL A 190 -1.07 -12.09 -6.14
CA VAL A 190 -1.93 -13.23 -5.82
C VAL A 190 -3.42 -12.85 -5.83
N ASP A 191 -4.26 -13.71 -6.40
CA ASP A 191 -5.71 -13.57 -6.33
C ASP A 191 -6.32 -14.30 -5.11
N ASN A 192 -7.63 -14.13 -4.88
CA ASN A 192 -8.31 -14.75 -3.73
C ASN A 192 -8.40 -16.29 -3.81
N ASN A 193 -8.10 -16.89 -4.98
CA ASN A 193 -8.02 -18.33 -5.14
C ASN A 193 -6.59 -18.86 -4.93
N GLY A 194 -5.63 -17.97 -4.69
CA GLY A 194 -4.23 -18.30 -4.56
C GLY A 194 -3.52 -18.53 -5.89
N ASN A 195 -4.07 -18.06 -7.02
CA ASN A 195 -3.32 -18.04 -8.29
C ASN A 195 -2.32 -16.88 -8.26
N MET A 196 -1.09 -17.15 -8.70
CA MET A 196 -0.03 -16.16 -8.79
C MET A 196 0.10 -15.63 -10.22
N TYR A 197 0.42 -14.33 -10.33
CA TYR A 197 0.80 -13.65 -11.56
C TYR A 197 2.15 -12.97 -11.36
N LEU A 198 3.19 -13.43 -12.05
CA LEU A 198 4.48 -12.75 -12.14
C LEU A 198 4.52 -11.95 -13.44
N VAL A 199 4.71 -10.64 -13.32
CA VAL A 199 4.79 -9.72 -14.45
C VAL A 199 6.22 -9.27 -14.66
N LEU A 200 6.68 -9.41 -15.90
CA LEU A 200 8.02 -9.04 -16.34
C LEU A 200 7.97 -8.03 -17.48
N GLU A 201 8.81 -7.01 -17.42
CA GLU A 201 9.03 -6.03 -18.49
C GLU A 201 10.21 -6.46 -19.36
N LYS A 202 9.93 -6.87 -20.61
CA LYS A 202 10.95 -7.33 -21.54
C LYS A 202 11.26 -6.26 -22.57
N ALA A 203 12.54 -6.07 -22.86
CA ALA A 203 13.04 -5.11 -23.85
C ALA A 203 12.56 -3.65 -23.67
N ASN A 204 12.25 -3.22 -22.43
CA ASN A 204 11.86 -1.85 -22.10
C ASN A 204 13.02 -0.85 -22.22
N ARG A 205 13.48 -0.59 -23.45
CA ARG A 205 14.57 0.33 -23.76
C ARG A 205 14.46 0.82 -25.19
N ARG A 206 14.84 2.08 -25.41
CA ARG A 206 14.79 2.75 -26.72
C ARG A 206 15.36 1.92 -27.88
N ALA A 207 16.51 1.27 -27.69
CA ALA A 207 17.17 0.50 -28.75
C ALA A 207 16.38 -0.74 -29.22
N ARG A 208 15.47 -1.28 -28.39
CA ARG A 208 14.65 -2.46 -28.69
C ARG A 208 13.16 -2.18 -28.47
N GLN A 209 12.75 -0.93 -28.64
CA GLN A 209 11.40 -0.44 -28.36
C GLN A 209 10.30 -1.21 -29.12
N LYS A 210 10.55 -1.60 -30.37
CA LYS A 210 9.60 -2.41 -31.16
C LYS A 210 9.43 -3.85 -30.65
N GLU A 211 10.31 -4.30 -29.76
CA GLU A 211 10.26 -5.62 -29.14
C GLU A 211 9.78 -5.53 -27.68
N HIS A 212 9.46 -4.32 -27.19
CA HIS A 212 9.00 -4.14 -25.83
C HIS A 212 7.64 -4.81 -25.63
N HIS A 213 7.57 -5.68 -24.64
CA HIS A 213 6.34 -6.35 -24.23
C HIS A 213 6.36 -6.61 -22.74
N LEU A 214 5.16 -6.78 -22.19
CA LEU A 214 4.97 -7.36 -20.87
C LEU A 214 4.85 -8.87 -21.03
N GLU A 215 5.53 -9.62 -20.17
CA GLU A 215 5.42 -11.08 -20.08
C GLU A 215 4.78 -11.45 -18.75
N ILE A 216 3.72 -12.23 -18.78
CA ILE A 216 2.99 -12.66 -17.60
C ILE A 216 3.12 -14.18 -17.46
N LEU A 217 3.63 -14.60 -16.31
CA LEU A 217 3.72 -16.00 -15.91
C LEU A 217 2.69 -16.27 -14.82
N GLU A 218 1.72 -17.14 -15.13
CA GLU A 218 0.61 -17.47 -14.25
C GLU A 218 0.78 -18.89 -13.69
N CYS A 219 0.66 -19.02 -12.37
CA CYS A 219 0.61 -20.30 -11.68
C CYS A 219 -0.73 -20.49 -10.97
N ARG A 220 -1.45 -21.56 -11.33
CA ARG A 220 -2.74 -21.93 -10.72
C ARG A 220 -2.54 -23.11 -9.78
N GLY A 221 -3.11 -23.03 -8.57
CA GLY A 221 -2.90 -24.05 -7.53
C GLY A 221 -3.39 -25.44 -7.88
N GLU A 222 -4.46 -25.56 -8.67
CA GLU A 222 -5.04 -26.85 -9.09
C GLU A 222 -4.34 -27.47 -10.32
N GLU A 223 -3.82 -26.63 -11.22
CA GLU A 223 -3.08 -27.04 -12.42
C GLU A 223 -1.57 -27.09 -12.13
N ALA A 224 -1.19 -27.80 -11.07
CA ALA A 224 0.15 -27.89 -10.49
C ALA A 224 1.25 -28.49 -11.42
N GLY A 225 1.21 -28.26 -12.73
CA GLY A 225 2.23 -28.69 -13.68
C GLY A 225 2.49 -27.74 -14.84
N GLN A 226 1.63 -26.76 -15.15
CA GLN A 226 1.83 -25.88 -16.31
C GLN A 226 1.81 -24.41 -15.91
N LEU A 227 2.99 -23.80 -15.92
CA LEU A 227 3.13 -22.34 -15.88
C LEU A 227 2.56 -21.79 -17.19
N LYS A 228 1.45 -21.04 -17.12
CA LYS A 228 0.89 -20.39 -18.31
C LYS A 228 1.68 -19.13 -18.57
N ARG A 229 2.00 -18.90 -19.84
CA ARG A 229 2.74 -17.73 -20.30
C ARG A 229 1.97 -17.03 -21.40
N TYR A 230 1.83 -15.73 -21.26
CA TYR A 230 1.28 -14.87 -22.30
C TYR A 230 1.98 -13.52 -22.28
N THR A 231 1.93 -12.84 -23.42
CA THR A 231 2.60 -11.55 -23.62
C THR A 231 1.61 -10.48 -24.05
N VAL A 232 1.97 -9.23 -23.76
CA VAL A 232 1.26 -8.03 -24.21
C VAL A 232 2.27 -7.15 -24.95
N ASP A 233 2.10 -7.03 -26.26
CA ASP A 233 2.90 -6.12 -27.08
C ASP A 233 2.57 -4.67 -26.70
N MET A 234 3.57 -3.89 -26.30
CA MET A 234 3.41 -2.49 -25.90
C MET A 234 3.33 -1.52 -27.09
N GLN A 235 3.15 -2.05 -28.30
CA GLN A 235 2.85 -1.33 -29.55
C GLN A 235 3.88 -0.25 -29.88
N GLY A 236 5.14 -0.50 -29.50
CA GLY A 236 6.23 0.44 -29.68
C GLY A 236 6.23 1.59 -28.68
N HIS A 237 5.45 1.59 -27.61
CA HIS A 237 5.70 2.46 -26.45
C HIS A 237 6.72 1.83 -25.51
N LEU A 238 7.26 2.61 -24.57
CA LEU A 238 8.09 2.13 -23.46
C LEU A 238 7.32 2.29 -22.15
N THR A 239 7.39 1.33 -21.25
CA THR A 239 6.80 1.45 -19.92
C THR A 239 7.63 2.43 -19.10
N TYR A 240 7.02 3.51 -18.62
CA TYR A 240 7.67 4.46 -17.71
C TYR A 240 7.48 4.01 -16.26
N ASP A 241 6.25 3.63 -15.88
CA ASP A 241 5.89 3.09 -14.57
C ASP A 241 4.54 2.36 -14.71
N VAL A 242 4.30 1.31 -13.92
CA VAL A 242 3.07 0.51 -14.04
C VAL A 242 2.75 -0.19 -12.72
N LEU A 243 1.45 -0.25 -12.41
CA LEU A 243 0.94 -1.06 -11.32
C LEU A 243 -0.09 -2.06 -11.85
N PHE A 244 -0.07 -3.27 -11.32
CA PHE A 244 -1.03 -4.33 -11.62
C PHE A 244 -1.89 -4.65 -10.39
N LYS A 245 -3.13 -5.04 -10.64
CA LYS A 245 -4.03 -5.65 -9.65
C LYS A 245 -4.83 -6.76 -10.29
N PHE A 246 -5.15 -7.78 -9.51
CA PHE A 246 -6.15 -8.76 -9.92
C PHE A 246 -7.54 -8.30 -9.48
N ASP A 247 -8.43 -8.07 -10.44
CA ASP A 247 -9.84 -7.81 -10.17
C ASP A 247 -10.57 -9.14 -9.94
N ASN A 248 -10.69 -9.53 -8.67
CA ASN A 248 -11.38 -10.76 -8.28
C ASN A 248 -12.88 -10.76 -8.66
N LEU A 249 -13.53 -9.58 -8.75
CA LEU A 249 -14.94 -9.48 -9.09
C LEU A 249 -15.16 -9.74 -10.59
N ASN A 250 -14.34 -9.12 -11.44
CA ASN A 250 -14.44 -9.22 -12.89
C ASN A 250 -13.48 -10.27 -13.49
N ARG A 251 -12.77 -11.04 -12.66
CA ARG A 251 -11.83 -12.11 -13.04
C ARG A 251 -10.82 -11.68 -14.11
N SER A 252 -10.15 -10.56 -13.88
CA SER A 252 -9.20 -10.00 -14.85
C SER A 252 -7.95 -9.47 -14.16
N LEU A 253 -6.78 -9.70 -14.78
CA LEU A 253 -5.57 -8.99 -14.42
C LEU A 253 -5.61 -7.61 -15.07
N VAL A 254 -5.66 -6.55 -14.26
CA VAL A 254 -5.75 -5.17 -14.75
C VAL A 254 -4.48 -4.40 -14.40
N ALA A 255 -4.10 -3.47 -15.26
CA ALA A 255 -2.99 -2.58 -15.05
C ALA A 255 -3.35 -1.14 -15.45
N GLY A 256 -2.76 -0.21 -14.73
CA GLY A 256 -2.72 1.20 -15.06
C GLY A 256 -1.28 1.66 -14.98
N GLY A 257 -0.81 2.29 -16.05
CA GLY A 257 0.59 2.67 -16.15
C GLY A 257 0.79 3.98 -16.90
N LEU A 258 2.04 4.43 -16.88
CA LEU A 258 2.55 5.56 -17.62
C LEU A 258 3.49 5.04 -18.72
N TYR A 259 3.44 5.65 -19.89
CA TYR A 259 4.30 5.26 -21.01
C TYR A 259 5.11 6.43 -21.54
N GLY A 260 6.27 6.12 -22.12
CA GLY A 260 7.09 7.03 -22.91
C GLY A 260 7.10 6.67 -24.40
N ASP A 261 7.20 7.68 -25.26
CA ASP A 261 7.18 7.51 -26.73
C ASP A 261 8.54 7.17 -27.33
N ASP A 262 9.64 7.59 -26.71
CA ASP A 262 10.99 7.35 -27.23
C ASP A 262 12.06 7.16 -26.14
N ASN A 263 11.68 7.28 -24.87
CA ASN A 263 12.54 7.13 -23.72
C ASN A 263 11.74 6.72 -22.46
N THR A 264 12.43 6.25 -21.42
CA THR A 264 11.85 5.90 -20.11
C THR A 264 12.06 6.98 -19.05
N ALA A 265 12.60 8.15 -19.44
CA ALA A 265 12.88 9.26 -18.53
C ALA A 265 11.73 10.27 -18.42
N SER A 266 10.76 10.22 -19.35
CA SER A 266 9.56 11.07 -19.34
C SER A 266 8.32 10.26 -19.71
N ALA A 267 7.25 10.41 -18.94
CA ALA A 267 5.93 9.87 -19.23
C ALA A 267 5.18 10.80 -20.20
N ASN A 268 4.91 10.32 -21.42
CA ASN A 268 4.16 11.03 -22.45
C ASN A 268 2.64 10.85 -22.34
N GLY A 269 2.19 9.81 -21.64
CA GLY A 269 0.79 9.53 -21.39
C GLY A 269 0.59 8.40 -20.38
N LEU A 270 -0.64 7.93 -20.30
CA LEU A 270 -1.04 6.77 -19.50
C LEU A 270 -1.55 5.63 -20.37
N PHE A 271 -1.54 4.42 -19.85
CA PHE A 271 -2.19 3.28 -20.49
C PHE A 271 -3.04 2.48 -19.50
N PHE A 272 -4.06 1.83 -20.06
CA PHE A 272 -4.90 0.85 -19.41
C PHE A 272 -4.66 -0.50 -20.04
N LEU A 273 -4.53 -1.53 -19.22
CA LEU A 273 -4.46 -2.92 -19.63
C LEU A 273 -5.49 -3.74 -18.84
N SER A 274 -6.22 -4.61 -19.52
CA SER A 274 -7.03 -5.66 -18.89
C SER A 274 -6.85 -6.96 -19.64
N ILE A 275 -6.60 -8.04 -18.92
CA ILE A 275 -6.43 -9.40 -19.45
C ILE A 275 -7.41 -10.31 -18.73
N ALA A 276 -8.34 -10.91 -19.48
CA ALA A 276 -9.30 -11.84 -18.90
C ALA A 276 -8.61 -13.11 -18.39
N HIS A 277 -8.87 -13.49 -17.13
CA HIS A 277 -8.26 -14.67 -16.51
C HIS A 277 -8.57 -15.97 -17.27
N ASP A 278 -9.81 -16.11 -17.75
CA ASP A 278 -10.27 -17.32 -18.41
C ASP A 278 -9.84 -17.38 -19.90
N ASN A 279 -9.45 -16.25 -20.49
CA ASN A 279 -8.97 -16.18 -21.86
C ASN A 279 -7.90 -15.07 -22.03
N PRO A 280 -6.61 -15.36 -21.76
CA PRO A 280 -5.54 -14.37 -21.83
C PRO A 280 -5.30 -13.74 -23.21
N ASN A 281 -5.87 -14.31 -24.29
CA ASN A 281 -5.85 -13.71 -25.63
C ASN A 281 -6.85 -12.55 -25.76
N GLN A 282 -7.83 -12.46 -24.86
CA GLN A 282 -8.76 -11.32 -24.77
C GLN A 282 -8.13 -10.23 -23.91
N GLN A 283 -7.41 -9.34 -24.59
CA GLN A 283 -6.69 -8.23 -23.97
C GLN A 283 -7.30 -6.90 -24.43
N VAL A 284 -7.45 -5.97 -23.49
CA VAL A 284 -7.77 -4.57 -23.77
C VAL A 284 -6.56 -3.74 -23.40
N LEU A 285 -5.86 -3.21 -24.38
CA LEU A 285 -4.74 -2.27 -24.19
C LEU A 285 -5.09 -0.94 -24.86
N LYS A 286 -5.07 0.16 -24.09
CA LYS A 286 -5.37 1.52 -24.57
C LYS A 286 -4.35 2.51 -24.03
N PHE A 287 -3.80 3.33 -24.93
CA PHE A 287 -2.89 4.42 -24.61
C PHE A 287 -3.60 5.77 -24.74
N HIS A 288 -3.36 6.67 -23.78
CA HIS A 288 -3.90 8.03 -23.75
C HIS A 288 -2.76 9.03 -23.54
N PRO A 289 -2.39 9.83 -24.56
CA PRO A 289 -1.35 10.84 -24.41
C PRO A 289 -1.80 11.93 -23.45
N PHE A 290 -0.86 12.50 -22.68
CA PHE A 290 -1.17 13.64 -21.84
C PHE A 290 -1.45 14.88 -22.69
N GLU A 291 -2.54 15.56 -22.37
CA GLU A 291 -2.81 16.89 -22.92
C GLU A 291 -1.80 17.91 -22.41
N LYS A 292 -1.46 18.88 -23.26
CA LYS A 292 -0.47 19.91 -22.94
C LYS A 292 -0.83 20.72 -21.69
N ASP A 293 -2.11 21.08 -21.54
CA ASP A 293 -2.55 21.89 -20.40
C ASP A 293 -2.48 21.10 -19.10
N PHE A 294 -2.80 19.81 -19.14
CA PHE A 294 -2.63 18.90 -17.99
C PHE A 294 -1.17 18.85 -17.52
N VAL A 295 -0.23 18.70 -18.45
CA VAL A 295 1.22 18.73 -18.15
C VAL A 295 1.67 20.08 -17.62
N ASN A 296 1.19 21.19 -18.19
CA ASN A 296 1.57 22.54 -17.76
C ASN A 296 1.06 22.86 -16.34
N ILE A 297 -0.15 22.41 -15.99
CA ILE A 297 -0.71 22.57 -14.64
C ILE A 297 0.17 21.82 -13.62
N LEU A 298 0.43 20.53 -13.86
CA LEU A 298 1.23 19.69 -12.97
C LEU A 298 2.68 20.18 -12.82
N LEU A 299 3.30 20.70 -13.88
CA LEU A 299 4.66 21.22 -13.84
C LEU A 299 4.75 22.70 -13.37
N GLU A 300 3.60 23.35 -13.15
CA GLU A 300 3.47 24.79 -12.85
C GLU A 300 4.27 25.68 -13.85
N LYS A 301 4.37 25.24 -15.11
CA LYS A 301 5.24 25.85 -16.13
C LYS A 301 4.57 25.85 -17.49
N ASN A 302 4.48 27.04 -18.09
CA ASN A 302 3.99 27.21 -19.46
C ASN A 302 5.09 26.85 -20.47
N ARG A 303 5.08 25.61 -20.97
CA ARG A 303 6.00 25.17 -22.03
C ARG A 303 5.28 25.15 -23.38
N ASN A 304 5.98 25.57 -24.43
CA ASN A 304 5.41 25.55 -25.80
C ASN A 304 5.26 24.13 -26.37
N LYS A 305 6.15 23.20 -25.96
CA LYS A 305 6.14 21.79 -26.36
C LYS A 305 5.79 20.90 -25.16
N ASN A 306 4.92 19.91 -25.37
CA ASN A 306 4.68 18.86 -24.39
C ASN A 306 5.91 17.93 -24.37
N LYS A 307 6.59 17.87 -23.24
CA LYS A 307 7.75 16.99 -23.02
C LYS A 307 7.42 15.79 -22.12
N GLY A 308 6.14 15.57 -21.83
CA GLY A 308 5.70 14.63 -20.81
C GLY A 308 5.96 15.11 -19.39
N LEU A 309 5.59 14.26 -18.44
CA LEU A 309 5.89 14.39 -17.02
C LEU A 309 7.19 13.68 -16.70
N THR A 310 7.99 14.26 -15.83
CA THR A 310 9.18 13.64 -15.24
C THR A 310 8.94 13.56 -13.74
N GLU A 311 9.62 12.65 -13.05
CA GLU A 311 9.51 12.56 -11.57
C GLU A 311 8.06 12.31 -11.12
N VAL A 312 7.40 11.41 -11.84
CA VAL A 312 6.04 10.96 -11.55
C VAL A 312 6.06 9.48 -11.22
N LYS A 313 5.15 9.01 -10.37
CA LYS A 313 4.97 7.59 -10.04
C LYS A 313 3.49 7.21 -10.10
N VAL A 314 3.19 5.98 -10.48
CA VAL A 314 1.88 5.34 -10.29
C VAL A 314 1.81 4.87 -8.85
N GLN A 315 0.93 5.46 -8.06
CA GLN A 315 0.82 5.13 -6.63
C GLN A 315 -0.22 4.07 -6.35
N GLU A 316 -1.36 4.09 -7.05
CA GLU A 316 -2.49 3.27 -6.67
C GLU A 316 -3.44 3.01 -7.84
N ILE A 317 -4.08 1.84 -7.80
CA ILE A 317 -5.20 1.48 -8.67
C ILE A 317 -6.40 1.15 -7.78
N VAL A 318 -7.49 1.89 -7.96
CA VAL A 318 -8.78 1.56 -7.35
C VAL A 318 -9.65 0.87 -8.38
N LEU A 319 -9.96 -0.40 -8.14
CA LEU A 319 -10.85 -1.19 -8.98
C LEU A 319 -12.28 -0.65 -8.89
N ARG A 320 -12.91 -0.45 -10.04
CA ARG A 320 -14.33 -0.13 -10.14
C ARG A 320 -15.11 -1.43 -10.29
N ARG A 321 -16.36 -1.45 -9.80
CA ARG A 321 -17.21 -2.65 -9.88
C ARG A 321 -17.52 -3.09 -11.30
N ASP A 322 -17.49 -2.17 -12.27
CA ASP A 322 -17.74 -2.45 -13.68
C ASP A 322 -16.53 -3.05 -14.42
N GLY A 323 -15.36 -3.16 -13.76
CA GLY A 323 -14.11 -3.63 -14.37
C GLY A 323 -13.21 -2.50 -14.89
N GLY A 324 -13.63 -1.24 -14.72
CA GLY A 324 -12.78 -0.08 -14.94
C GLY A 324 -11.83 0.16 -13.76
N ILE A 325 -11.00 1.20 -13.87
CA ILE A 325 -10.10 1.60 -12.78
C ILE A 325 -10.15 3.10 -12.53
N LEU A 326 -9.75 3.51 -11.33
CA LEU A 326 -9.20 4.82 -11.06
C LEU A 326 -7.69 4.67 -10.86
N LEU A 327 -6.91 5.26 -11.77
CA LEU A 327 -5.47 5.36 -11.67
C LEU A 327 -5.11 6.61 -10.84
N VAL A 328 -4.22 6.45 -9.86
CA VAL A 328 -3.66 7.56 -9.08
C VAL A 328 -2.17 7.64 -9.37
N GLY A 329 -1.73 8.79 -9.89
CA GLY A 329 -0.31 9.11 -9.96
C GLY A 329 0.04 10.27 -9.06
N GLU A 330 1.31 10.34 -8.67
CA GLU A 330 1.86 11.39 -7.80
C GLU A 330 3.17 11.91 -8.38
N LEU A 331 3.36 13.22 -8.34
CA LEU A 331 4.65 13.85 -8.59
C LEU A 331 5.55 13.60 -7.38
N ALA A 332 6.63 12.85 -7.56
CA ALA A 332 7.57 12.50 -6.51
C ALA A 332 9.01 12.55 -7.03
N LYS A 333 9.86 13.34 -6.37
CA LYS A 333 11.29 13.48 -6.71
C LYS A 333 12.19 13.42 -5.48
N GLU A 334 13.40 12.94 -5.71
CA GLU A 334 14.46 12.81 -4.72
C GLU A 334 15.69 13.58 -5.19
N PHE A 335 16.26 14.42 -4.33
CA PHE A 335 17.44 15.21 -4.66
C PHE A 335 18.54 14.99 -3.63
N VAL A 336 19.68 14.49 -4.09
CA VAL A 336 20.85 14.23 -3.24
C VAL A 336 21.79 15.44 -3.27
N ARG A 337 22.00 16.08 -2.11
CA ARG A 337 22.92 17.22 -1.92
C ARG A 337 24.21 16.77 -1.24
N GLY A 338 25.34 17.37 -1.65
CA GLY A 338 26.62 17.23 -0.93
C GLY A 338 27.55 16.12 -1.39
N GLY A 339 27.33 15.50 -2.56
CA GLY A 339 28.25 14.50 -3.12
C GLY A 339 29.36 15.11 -3.99
N SER A 340 30.59 15.24 -3.45
CA SER A 340 31.79 15.28 -4.29
C SER A 340 32.10 13.87 -4.80
N THR A 341 32.69 13.77 -5.99
CA THR A 341 33.15 12.52 -6.62
C THR A 341 33.76 11.54 -5.61
N SER A 342 33.37 10.26 -5.69
CA SER A 342 33.72 9.08 -4.86
C SER A 342 35.15 8.99 -4.28
N ALA A 343 36.12 9.74 -4.77
CA ALA A 343 37.51 9.72 -4.28
C ALA A 343 37.74 10.49 -2.96
N TYR A 344 36.83 11.40 -2.55
CA TYR A 344 37.04 12.26 -1.37
C TYR A 344 36.25 11.84 -0.11
N GLN A 345 35.37 10.84 -0.23
CA GLN A 345 34.39 10.45 0.79
C GLN A 345 35.03 9.93 2.10
N GLY A 346 36.25 9.37 2.01
CA GLY A 346 36.95 8.82 3.17
C GLY A 346 37.64 9.83 4.09
N ARG A 347 37.71 11.14 3.72
CA ARG A 347 38.52 12.14 4.46
C ARG A 347 37.75 13.26 5.16
N THR A 348 36.53 13.59 4.73
CA THR A 348 35.81 14.77 5.24
C THR A 348 34.55 14.46 6.05
N GLY A 349 34.10 13.20 6.13
CA GLY A 349 32.93 12.82 6.93
C GLY A 349 31.61 13.44 6.47
N ILE A 350 31.57 14.07 5.29
CA ILE A 350 30.36 14.72 4.74
C ILE A 350 29.41 13.62 4.27
N ARG A 351 28.29 13.48 4.98
CA ARG A 351 27.19 12.61 4.56
C ARG A 351 26.35 13.34 3.51
N PRO A 352 25.94 12.66 2.41
CA PRO A 352 24.98 13.24 1.48
C PRO A 352 23.64 13.43 2.21
N ILE A 353 22.99 14.56 1.94
CA ILE A 353 21.64 14.89 2.42
C ILE A 353 20.67 14.56 1.29
N VAL A 354 19.57 13.87 1.60
CA VAL A 354 18.53 13.54 0.61
C VAL A 354 17.27 14.34 0.91
N ASP A 355 16.84 15.13 -0.07
CA ASP A 355 15.58 15.86 -0.06
C ASP A 355 14.51 15.05 -0.79
N TYR A 356 13.33 14.95 -0.19
CA TYR A 356 12.16 14.30 -0.76
C TYR A 356 11.07 15.33 -1.01
N TYR A 357 10.47 15.29 -2.20
CA TYR A 357 9.31 16.11 -2.56
C TYR A 357 8.19 15.20 -3.07
N TYR A 358 7.02 15.33 -2.46
CA TYR A 358 5.80 14.60 -2.83
C TYR A 358 4.71 15.64 -3.06
N ASP A 359 4.49 15.97 -4.32
CA ASP A 359 3.65 17.09 -4.73
C ASP A 359 2.26 16.60 -5.16
N ASP A 360 1.70 17.18 -6.22
CA ASP A 360 0.33 16.98 -6.66
C ASP A 360 0.03 15.51 -7.02
N LEU A 361 -1.21 15.11 -6.74
CA LEU A 361 -1.79 13.88 -7.24
C LEU A 361 -2.57 14.17 -8.52
N PHE A 362 -2.58 13.23 -9.45
CA PHE A 362 -3.56 13.21 -10.51
C PHE A 362 -4.34 11.90 -10.52
N LEU A 363 -5.63 12.03 -10.82
CA LEU A 363 -6.60 10.96 -10.81
C LEU A 363 -7.14 10.79 -12.22
N VAL A 364 -7.17 9.56 -12.73
CA VAL A 364 -7.72 9.26 -14.06
C VAL A 364 -8.64 8.06 -13.95
N SER A 365 -9.93 8.30 -14.17
CA SER A 365 -10.94 7.24 -14.19
C SER A 365 -11.09 6.70 -15.61
N LEU A 366 -11.00 5.38 -15.75
CA LEU A 366 -11.03 4.67 -17.02
C LEU A 366 -12.15 3.63 -16.98
N HIS A 367 -12.87 3.49 -18.08
CA HIS A 367 -13.89 2.46 -18.29
C HIS A 367 -13.25 1.09 -18.57
N PRO A 368 -14.02 -0.02 -18.50
CA PRO A 368 -13.50 -1.37 -18.74
C PRO A 368 -12.95 -1.60 -20.15
N ASP A 369 -13.39 -0.81 -21.13
CA ASP A 369 -12.89 -0.80 -22.51
C ASP A 369 -11.63 0.07 -22.69
N GLY A 370 -11.15 0.67 -21.59
CA GLY A 370 -10.03 1.59 -21.53
C GLY A 370 -10.37 3.03 -21.96
N ALA A 371 -11.64 3.39 -22.20
CA ALA A 371 -12.01 4.77 -22.51
C ALA A 371 -11.85 5.69 -21.28
N LEU A 372 -11.40 6.93 -21.50
CA LEU A 372 -11.31 7.95 -20.45
C LEU A 372 -12.71 8.37 -20.00
N HIS A 373 -12.97 8.31 -18.69
CA HIS A 373 -14.19 8.79 -18.07
C HIS A 373 -14.04 10.24 -17.59
N TRP A 374 -13.12 10.47 -16.65
CA TRP A 374 -12.78 11.80 -16.14
C TRP A 374 -11.35 11.82 -15.60
N LYS A 375 -10.77 13.01 -15.44
CA LYS A 375 -9.46 13.22 -14.82
C LYS A 375 -9.46 14.45 -13.92
N ASN A 376 -8.70 14.41 -12.84
CA ASN A 376 -8.54 15.52 -11.88
C ASN A 376 -7.10 15.64 -11.40
N ILE A 377 -6.77 16.82 -10.87
CA ILE A 377 -5.53 17.09 -10.15
C ILE A 377 -5.91 17.51 -8.73
N LEU A 378 -5.30 16.87 -7.73
CA LEU A 378 -5.44 17.21 -6.32
C LEU A 378 -4.14 17.84 -5.85
N HIS A 379 -4.22 19.12 -5.47
CA HIS A 379 -3.02 19.87 -5.12
C HIS A 379 -2.50 19.53 -3.72
N LYS A 380 -1.22 19.18 -3.63
CA LYS A 380 -0.52 18.85 -2.39
C LYS A 380 0.95 19.21 -2.57
N LYS A 381 1.62 19.68 -1.50
CA LYS A 381 3.07 19.94 -1.53
C LYS A 381 3.70 19.53 -0.21
N GLN A 382 4.44 18.41 -0.23
CA GLN A 382 5.17 17.93 0.93
C GLN A 382 6.67 17.93 0.65
N TYR A 383 7.43 18.41 1.61
CA TYR A 383 8.89 18.41 1.58
C TYR A 383 9.42 17.83 2.88
N SER A 384 10.35 16.89 2.76
CA SER A 384 11.07 16.32 3.89
C SER A 384 12.54 16.07 3.55
N GLN A 385 13.35 15.80 4.57
CA GLN A 385 14.80 15.63 4.44
C GLN A 385 15.28 14.50 5.35
N ASP A 386 16.15 13.64 4.82
CA ASP A 386 16.85 12.58 5.54
C ASP A 386 15.93 11.64 6.35
N ASP A 387 14.67 11.48 5.91
CA ASP A 387 13.64 10.70 6.60
C ASP A 387 13.06 9.56 5.73
N ALA A 388 13.70 9.25 4.60
CA ALA A 388 13.23 8.28 3.61
C ALA A 388 11.79 8.55 3.10
N ALA A 389 11.34 9.81 3.16
CA ALA A 389 9.98 10.23 2.83
C ALA A 389 8.88 9.52 3.66
N VAL A 390 9.20 9.08 4.87
CA VAL A 390 8.29 8.25 5.68
C VAL A 390 6.99 8.98 6.11
N TYR A 391 7.02 10.30 6.21
CA TYR A 391 5.87 11.14 6.56
C TYR A 391 5.16 11.76 5.34
N SER A 392 5.63 11.47 4.13
CA SER A 392 5.14 12.02 2.87
C SER A 392 4.13 11.09 2.18
N SER A 393 3.56 11.57 1.07
CA SER A 393 2.43 10.95 0.36
C SER A 393 1.13 10.98 1.18
N TYR A 394 0.22 10.04 0.91
CA TYR A 394 -1.14 10.01 1.44
C TYR A 394 -1.55 8.57 1.85
N PHE A 395 -2.61 8.49 2.65
CA PHE A 395 -3.36 7.26 2.90
C PHE A 395 -4.71 7.30 2.17
N LEU A 396 -5.06 6.23 1.47
CA LEU A 396 -6.35 6.11 0.77
C LEU A 396 -7.36 5.32 1.62
N VAL A 397 -8.43 5.99 2.03
CA VAL A 397 -9.57 5.35 2.69
C VAL A 397 -10.68 5.13 1.66
N LYS A 398 -11.10 3.88 1.50
CA LYS A 398 -12.19 3.49 0.58
C LYS A 398 -13.49 3.41 1.38
N THR A 399 -14.31 4.45 1.29
CA THR A 399 -15.64 4.48 1.94
C THR A 399 -16.74 4.15 0.92
N PRO A 400 -17.94 3.72 1.34
CA PRO A 400 -19.02 3.38 0.41
C PRO A 400 -19.43 4.49 -0.55
N SER A 401 -19.30 5.76 -0.14
CA SER A 401 -19.77 6.92 -0.91
C SER A 401 -18.66 7.70 -1.63
N ALA A 402 -17.41 7.56 -1.18
CA ALA A 402 -16.30 8.37 -1.67
C ALA A 402 -14.93 7.74 -1.35
N LEU A 403 -13.92 8.16 -2.09
CA LEU A 403 -12.52 7.91 -1.77
C LEU A 403 -11.98 9.09 -0.97
N ARG A 404 -11.28 8.83 0.15
CA ARG A 404 -10.66 9.88 0.96
C ARG A 404 -9.15 9.75 0.90
N PHE A 405 -8.48 10.78 0.41
CA PHE A 405 -7.01 10.85 0.35
C PHE A 405 -6.55 11.70 1.54
N VAL A 406 -6.04 11.06 2.59
CA VAL A 406 -5.64 11.73 3.84
C VAL A 406 -4.13 11.89 3.89
N PHE A 407 -3.63 13.08 4.20
CA PHE A 407 -2.20 13.38 4.15
C PHE A 407 -1.80 14.51 5.11
N ASN A 408 -0.50 14.61 5.39
CA ASN A 408 0.08 15.73 6.09
C ASN A 408 0.23 16.92 5.13
N ASP A 409 -0.30 18.12 5.43
CA ASP A 409 -0.04 19.29 4.58
C ASP A 409 1.44 19.69 4.58
N GLU A 410 2.08 19.60 5.75
CA GLU A 410 3.51 19.84 5.94
C GLU A 410 4.15 18.69 6.73
N VAL A 411 5.40 18.34 6.42
CA VAL A 411 6.18 17.40 7.22
C VAL A 411 6.88 18.17 8.36
N LYS A 412 6.09 18.62 9.34
CA LYS A 412 6.53 19.37 10.52
C LYS A 412 5.72 18.99 11.76
N TYR A 413 6.18 19.41 12.95
CA TYR A 413 5.49 19.15 14.22
C TYR A 413 4.12 19.83 14.32
N GLN A 414 4.06 21.10 13.92
CA GLN A 414 2.81 21.83 13.76
C GLN A 414 2.35 21.66 12.32
N ASN A 415 1.36 20.80 12.13
CA ASN A 415 0.86 20.43 10.83
C ASN A 415 -0.67 20.36 10.87
N THR A 416 -1.29 20.58 9.71
CA THR A 416 -2.68 20.21 9.47
C THR A 416 -2.71 18.91 8.69
N VAL A 417 -3.44 17.92 9.20
CA VAL A 417 -3.83 16.77 8.40
C VAL A 417 -5.01 17.18 7.56
N SER A 418 -4.86 17.07 6.25
CA SER A 418 -5.91 17.39 5.27
C SER A 418 -6.40 16.13 4.58
N GLU A 419 -7.60 16.21 4.02
CA GLU A 419 -8.14 15.19 3.15
C GLU A 419 -8.73 15.77 1.86
N TYR A 420 -8.67 14.99 0.78
CA TYR A 420 -9.56 15.15 -0.37
C TYR A 420 -10.62 14.05 -0.35
N ILE A 421 -11.90 14.43 -0.47
CA ILE A 421 -13.03 13.51 -0.61
C ILE A 421 -13.45 13.49 -2.07
N VAL A 422 -13.16 12.42 -2.79
CA VAL A 422 -13.42 12.27 -4.24
C VAL A 422 -14.60 11.33 -4.48
N ARG A 423 -15.59 11.80 -5.23
CA ARG A 423 -16.82 11.07 -5.58
C ARG A 423 -16.66 10.32 -6.90
N GLY A 424 -17.57 9.37 -7.18
CA GLY A 424 -17.49 8.53 -8.37
C GLY A 424 -17.57 9.28 -9.71
N ASN A 425 -18.18 10.47 -9.72
CA ASN A 425 -18.25 11.39 -10.87
C ASN A 425 -17.00 12.28 -11.03
N GLY A 426 -16.04 12.21 -10.10
CA GLY A 426 -14.84 13.04 -10.09
C GLY A 426 -14.99 14.36 -9.34
N GLU A 427 -16.16 14.72 -8.82
CA GLU A 427 -16.26 15.89 -7.93
C GLU A 427 -15.48 15.62 -6.65
N TYR A 428 -14.81 16.65 -6.12
CA TYR A 428 -14.04 16.52 -4.90
C TYR A 428 -14.11 17.75 -4.02
N ASP A 429 -13.99 17.51 -2.71
CA ASP A 429 -13.91 18.52 -1.66
C ASP A 429 -12.57 18.38 -0.92
N ARG A 430 -11.99 19.48 -0.43
CA ARG A 430 -10.82 19.47 0.45
C ARG A 430 -11.20 19.92 1.85
N ASN A 431 -10.88 19.12 2.86
CA ASN A 431 -11.19 19.40 4.26
C ASN A 431 -9.94 19.25 5.14
N ALA A 432 -9.96 19.91 6.30
CA ALA A 432 -9.01 19.62 7.38
C ALA A 432 -9.59 18.51 8.27
N VAL A 433 -8.79 17.48 8.52
CA VAL A 433 -9.13 16.35 9.41
C VAL A 433 -8.80 16.68 10.86
N MET A 434 -7.59 17.19 11.10
CA MET A 434 -7.17 17.65 12.41
C MET A 434 -5.92 18.53 12.34
N ASN A 435 -5.67 19.26 13.43
CA ASN A 435 -4.39 19.92 13.68
C ASN A 435 -3.56 19.07 14.68
N THR A 436 -2.26 18.94 14.44
CA THR A 436 -1.27 18.22 15.27
C THR A 436 -0.56 19.12 16.30
N GLU A 437 -0.83 20.43 16.27
CA GLU A 437 -0.26 21.40 17.19
C GLU A 437 -0.48 20.99 18.65
N GLN A 438 0.61 21.03 19.43
CA GLN A 438 0.65 20.63 20.84
C GLN A 438 0.25 19.16 21.13
N LYS A 439 0.15 18.31 20.10
CA LYS A 439 -0.15 16.86 20.26
C LYS A 439 1.07 15.96 20.10
N ASP A 440 2.21 16.53 19.70
CA ASP A 440 3.47 15.82 19.46
C ASP A 440 3.31 14.65 18.46
N LEU A 441 2.58 14.88 17.37
CA LEU A 441 2.31 13.86 16.33
C LEU A 441 3.20 14.03 15.10
N SER A 442 3.73 12.91 14.61
CA SER A 442 4.50 12.76 13.38
C SER A 442 3.95 11.53 12.63
N ILE A 443 2.87 11.73 11.88
CA ILE A 443 2.03 10.63 11.39
C ILE A 443 2.57 10.07 10.08
N ARG A 444 2.73 8.75 10.04
CA ARG A 444 3.21 7.99 8.87
C ARG A 444 2.00 7.41 8.13
N PHE A 445 1.37 8.23 7.28
CA PHE A 445 0.14 7.84 6.57
C PHE A 445 0.33 6.64 5.62
N ARG A 446 1.54 6.44 5.09
CA ARG A 446 1.87 5.27 4.26
C ARG A 446 1.74 3.94 5.02
N ASP A 447 1.87 3.98 6.34
CA ASP A 447 1.73 2.81 7.23
C ASP A 447 0.33 2.74 7.84
N GLY A 448 -0.63 3.47 7.28
CA GLY A 448 -2.01 3.46 7.71
C GLY A 448 -2.71 2.12 7.41
N VAL A 449 -3.67 1.76 8.25
CA VAL A 449 -4.52 0.57 8.07
C VAL A 449 -5.98 0.98 8.17
N GLN A 450 -6.78 0.64 7.16
CA GLN A 450 -8.22 0.84 7.20
C GLN A 450 -8.87 -0.30 7.99
N ILE A 451 -9.48 0.02 9.12
CA ILE A 451 -10.05 -0.95 10.07
C ILE A 451 -11.57 -1.08 9.97
N SER A 452 -12.24 -0.14 9.29
CA SER A 452 -13.66 -0.25 8.97
C SER A 452 -14.02 0.55 7.70
N ALA A 453 -15.30 0.52 7.31
CA ALA A 453 -15.81 1.33 6.20
C ALA A 453 -15.68 2.85 6.43
N HIS A 454 -15.52 3.28 7.69
CA HIS A 454 -15.51 4.69 8.09
C HIS A 454 -14.36 5.05 9.02
N SER A 455 -13.40 4.16 9.24
CA SER A 455 -12.27 4.46 10.12
C SER A 455 -10.97 3.81 9.68
N PHE A 456 -9.88 4.47 10.02
CA PHE A 456 -8.54 3.98 9.82
C PHE A 456 -7.66 4.35 11.01
N ILE A 457 -6.51 3.70 11.09
CA ILE A 457 -5.44 4.01 12.03
C ILE A 457 -4.17 4.34 11.27
N ALA A 458 -3.29 5.13 11.87
CA ALA A 458 -1.93 5.34 11.39
C ALA A 458 -0.97 5.50 12.58
N PRO A 459 0.25 4.96 12.49
CA PRO A 459 1.26 5.20 13.50
C PRO A 459 1.79 6.63 13.41
N SER A 460 2.01 7.22 14.57
CA SER A 460 2.75 8.45 14.76
C SER A 460 4.03 8.12 15.51
N GLU A 461 5.17 8.18 14.82
CA GLU A 461 6.45 7.75 15.35
C GLU A 461 7.39 8.93 15.57
N ARG A 462 7.99 8.99 16.76
CA ARG A 462 8.93 10.04 17.13
C ARG A 462 9.86 9.59 18.24
N ARG A 463 11.18 9.73 18.05
CA ARG A 463 12.21 9.52 19.09
C ARG A 463 12.00 8.20 19.87
N HIS A 464 11.86 7.10 19.14
CA HIS A 464 11.64 5.76 19.72
C HIS A 464 10.34 5.62 20.50
N LYS A 465 9.33 6.42 20.15
CA LYS A 465 7.98 6.31 20.69
C LYS A 465 6.98 6.26 19.56
N VAL A 466 5.96 5.43 19.73
CA VAL A 466 4.83 5.30 18.81
C VAL A 466 3.58 5.70 19.55
N LYS A 467 2.76 6.54 18.91
CA LYS A 467 1.34 6.71 19.24
C LYS A 467 0.53 6.16 18.09
N VAL A 468 -0.58 5.50 18.38
CA VAL A 468 -1.55 5.13 17.35
C VAL A 468 -2.55 6.27 17.23
N VAL A 469 -2.80 6.73 16.01
CA VAL A 469 -3.84 7.72 15.70
C VAL A 469 -4.98 6.99 15.00
N LYS A 470 -6.18 7.04 15.57
CA LYS A 470 -7.41 6.53 14.96
C LYS A 470 -8.27 7.70 14.50
N VAL A 471 -8.75 7.64 13.26
CA VAL A 471 -9.66 8.61 12.69
C VAL A 471 -10.95 7.90 12.30
N GLU A 472 -12.08 8.40 12.78
CA GLU A 472 -13.43 7.92 12.49
C GLU A 472 -14.19 9.04 11.77
N PHE A 473 -14.61 8.77 10.54
CA PHE A 473 -15.39 9.70 9.74
C PHE A 473 -16.87 9.57 10.07
N ALA A 474 -17.57 10.70 10.10
CA ALA A 474 -19.02 10.71 10.19
C ALA A 474 -19.65 9.97 8.99
N PRO A 475 -20.75 9.23 9.20
CA PRO A 475 -21.55 8.69 8.11
C PRO A 475 -22.04 9.83 7.19
N PRO A 476 -22.19 9.59 5.87
CA PRO A 476 -22.69 10.62 4.97
C PRO A 476 -24.13 11.01 5.34
N GLY A 477 -24.37 12.27 5.74
CA GLY A 477 -25.71 12.82 5.97
C GLY A 477 -25.92 13.63 7.27
N GLU A 478 -24.97 13.60 8.22
CA GLU A 478 -25.15 14.20 9.56
C GLU A 478 -24.05 15.21 9.97
N GLY A 479 -23.26 15.71 9.01
CA GLY A 479 -22.13 16.61 9.29
C GLY A 479 -22.55 18.04 9.60
N GLY A 480 -22.75 18.35 10.89
CA GLY A 480 -22.62 19.70 11.44
C GLY A 480 -21.36 19.80 12.31
N TRP A 481 -20.64 20.91 12.16
CA TRP A 481 -19.34 21.18 12.76
C TRP A 481 -19.39 21.23 14.28
N GLY A 482 -18.54 20.44 14.96
CA GLY A 482 -18.27 20.56 16.38
C GLY A 482 -17.01 19.78 16.77
N VAL A 483 -16.00 20.49 17.27
CA VAL A 483 -14.85 19.89 17.97
C VAL A 483 -15.20 19.89 19.45
N GLU A 484 -15.46 18.72 20.03
CA GLU A 484 -15.52 18.57 21.49
C GLU A 484 -14.10 18.37 22.04
N THR A 485 -13.61 19.35 22.78
CA THR A 485 -12.45 19.20 23.66
C THR A 485 -12.95 18.67 25.00
N GLY A 486 -12.65 17.42 25.34
CA GLY A 486 -12.92 16.86 26.66
C GLY A 486 -11.99 17.49 27.71
N ASN A 487 -12.59 18.02 28.78
CA ASN A 487 -11.95 18.16 30.09
C ASN A 487 -12.08 16.85 30.86
#